data_AF-I1RTN0-F1
#
_entry.id   AF-I1RTN0-F1
#
_cell.length_a   1.000
_cell.length_b   1.000
_cell.length_c   1.000
_cell.angle_alpha   90.00
_cell.angle_beta   90.00
_cell.angle_gamma   90.00
#
_symmetry.space_group_name_H-M   'P 1'
#
loop_
_entity.id
_entity.type
_entity.pdbx_description
1 polymer ?
#
loop_
_entity_poly.entity_id
_entity_poly.type
_entity_poly.pdbx_seq_one_letter_code
_entity_poly.pdbx_strand_id
1 'polypeptide(L)'
;MLPEPTITLSIPSINNGTLLDCRIYHPLSLAANPEAPTWLKHAAVVAHPYAPMGGCYDDPVVGAVAAQLLRKGFLVATFNFRGAHGSAGRTSWTSKPERDDYATVVAFVLHYVHYLDPFKPHLESVLQSEPSTPTSSDIPISLDTAIASVPRVRPVLLMAGYSYGGFITSRIPPLDAILQPFISPIAGSDAAEVRLRAEHLAEQQNVILSSTRSAMMEGSARGRSKRGVRIGGDESGSRSPRRSTSSARRSFSLDDERFRRGVHDFIAKARVGRHSRNVSQTSPPKVSEEPQPGESLPRITDLTMPRPAYLMISPPQGIVMHALSMSILPSAFTKNKDPHDSAAEEKLIRNPSLMIFGDEDGFTAVSRFRSLTARLHEKKDSGFRGIEIETAGHFWIEPGVLNQMRDVVGRFAVEVLAG
;
A
#
# COMPACT_ATOMS: atom_id res chain seq x y z
N MET A 1 -1.51 -3.28 18.67
CA MET A 1 -1.73 -1.88 18.25
C MET A 1 -1.04 -1.65 16.92
N LEU A 2 -1.60 -0.80 16.08
CA LEU A 2 -0.94 -0.32 14.85
C LEU A 2 0.09 0.76 15.26
N PRO A 3 1.31 0.76 14.70
CA PRO A 3 2.29 1.81 14.98
C PRO A 3 1.89 3.12 14.27
N GLU A 4 2.61 4.20 14.59
CA GLU A 4 2.50 5.46 13.83
C GLU A 4 2.74 5.25 12.33
N PRO A 5 2.02 5.98 11.46
CA PRO A 5 2.19 5.88 10.02
C PRO A 5 3.59 6.33 9.60
N THR A 6 4.16 5.64 8.61
CA THR A 6 5.43 6.02 8.00
C THR A 6 5.25 7.22 7.07
N ILE A 7 4.11 7.28 6.39
CA ILE A 7 3.74 8.38 5.49
C ILE A 7 2.29 8.73 5.76
N THR A 8 2.01 10.02 5.88
CA THR A 8 0.65 10.58 5.81
C THR A 8 0.60 11.50 4.60
N LEU A 9 -0.42 11.36 3.77
CA LEU A 9 -0.55 12.07 2.52
C LEU A 9 -2.03 12.25 2.13
N SER A 10 -2.28 13.22 1.25
CA SER A 10 -3.55 13.35 0.55
C SER A 10 -3.36 12.93 -0.92
N ILE A 11 -4.36 12.29 -1.54
CA ILE A 11 -4.35 12.00 -2.99
C ILE A 11 -5.71 12.33 -3.62
N PRO A 12 -5.76 12.83 -4.87
CA PRO A 12 -7.02 13.13 -5.53
C PRO A 12 -7.74 11.85 -5.99
N SER A 13 -9.02 11.72 -5.64
CA SER A 13 -9.90 10.66 -6.13
C SER A 13 -10.07 10.75 -7.65
N ILE A 14 -9.99 9.62 -8.36
CA ILE A 14 -10.23 9.58 -9.82
C ILE A 14 -11.66 9.91 -10.22
N ASN A 15 -12.57 9.93 -9.26
CA ASN A 15 -13.96 10.24 -9.50
C ASN A 15 -14.16 11.71 -9.89
N ASN A 16 -13.48 12.63 -9.19
CA ASN A 16 -13.73 14.08 -9.28
C ASN A 16 -12.66 14.95 -8.56
N GLY A 17 -11.46 14.43 -8.32
CA GLY A 17 -10.38 15.16 -7.64
C GLY A 17 -10.56 15.36 -6.13
N THR A 18 -11.58 14.76 -5.50
CA THR A 18 -11.76 14.86 -4.03
C THR A 18 -10.51 14.35 -3.31
N LEU A 19 -9.92 15.18 -2.45
CA LEU A 19 -8.73 14.81 -1.69
C LEU A 19 -9.06 13.77 -0.62
N LEU A 20 -8.35 12.65 -0.67
CA LEU A 20 -8.46 11.53 0.26
C LEU A 20 -7.26 11.49 1.19
N ASP A 21 -7.51 11.56 2.50
CA ASP A 21 -6.48 11.43 3.53
C ASP A 21 -6.08 9.96 3.71
N CYS A 22 -4.79 9.69 3.53
CA CYS A 22 -4.21 8.36 3.42
C CYS A 22 -3.00 8.23 4.36
N ARG A 23 -2.77 7.00 4.82
CA ARG A 23 -1.63 6.62 5.66
C ARG A 23 -0.99 5.34 5.14
N ILE A 24 0.33 5.31 5.09
CA ILE A 24 1.13 4.13 4.71
C ILE A 24 1.98 3.69 5.89
N TYR A 25 1.98 2.38 6.16
CA TYR A 25 2.74 1.74 7.23
C TYR A 25 3.72 0.74 6.60
N HIS A 26 5.01 0.98 6.80
CA HIS A 26 6.05 0.08 6.33
C HIS A 26 6.23 -1.12 7.27
N PRO A 27 6.33 -2.36 6.74
CA PRO A 27 6.59 -3.54 7.54
C PRO A 27 8.02 -3.54 8.07
N LEU A 28 8.30 -4.39 9.06
CA LEU A 28 9.64 -4.53 9.65
C LEU A 28 10.72 -4.88 8.61
N SER A 29 10.36 -5.58 7.52
CA SER A 29 11.25 -5.89 6.39
C SER A 29 11.80 -4.65 5.68
N LEU A 30 11.13 -3.51 5.79
CA LEU A 30 11.59 -2.23 5.26
C LEU A 30 12.36 -1.41 6.29
N ALA A 31 12.35 -1.80 7.57
CA ALA A 31 13.18 -1.13 8.57
C ALA A 31 14.66 -1.37 8.29
N ALA A 32 15.51 -0.44 8.74
CA ALA A 32 16.95 -0.63 8.77
C ALA A 32 17.29 -1.65 9.86
N ASN A 33 17.10 -2.93 9.57
CA ASN A 33 17.50 -4.03 10.44
C ASN A 33 18.20 -5.09 9.56
N PRO A 34 19.50 -5.39 9.81
CA PRO A 34 20.24 -6.40 9.06
C PRO A 34 19.63 -7.80 9.10
N GLU A 35 18.86 -8.12 10.14
CA GLU A 35 18.18 -9.41 10.29
C GLU A 35 16.78 -9.44 9.65
N ALA A 36 16.30 -8.32 9.13
CA ALA A 36 14.97 -8.26 8.55
C ALA A 36 14.94 -8.99 7.19
N PRO A 37 13.92 -9.83 6.94
CA PRO A 37 13.79 -10.53 5.69
C PRO A 37 13.58 -9.54 4.54
N THR A 38 13.98 -9.94 3.32
CA THR A 38 13.72 -9.15 2.12
C THR A 38 12.21 -8.96 1.94
N TRP A 39 11.79 -7.72 1.76
CA TRP A 39 10.38 -7.42 1.49
C TRP A 39 10.01 -7.85 0.07
N LEU A 40 9.04 -8.76 -0.05
CA LEU A 40 8.57 -9.32 -1.32
C LEU A 40 7.43 -8.52 -1.96
N LYS A 41 7.36 -7.21 -1.68
CA LYS A 41 6.36 -6.29 -2.25
C LYS A 41 4.90 -6.62 -1.92
N HIS A 42 4.64 -7.43 -0.90
CA HIS A 42 3.27 -7.68 -0.43
C HIS A 42 2.69 -6.41 0.17
N ALA A 43 1.45 -6.08 -0.22
CA ALA A 43 0.75 -4.88 0.23
C ALA A 43 -0.73 -5.15 0.52
N ALA A 44 -1.31 -4.33 1.39
CA ALA A 44 -2.71 -4.39 1.74
C ALA A 44 -3.30 -2.99 1.84
N VAL A 45 -4.57 -2.84 1.49
CA VAL A 45 -5.33 -1.61 1.69
C VAL A 45 -6.52 -1.93 2.56
N VAL A 46 -6.75 -1.18 3.64
CA VAL A 46 -7.81 -1.44 4.62
C VAL A 46 -8.76 -0.24 4.67
N ALA A 47 -10.00 -0.48 4.27
CA ALA A 47 -11.07 0.50 4.26
C ALA A 47 -11.90 0.47 5.56
N HIS A 48 -12.36 1.64 5.97
CA HIS A 48 -13.00 1.88 7.26
C HIS A 48 -14.54 1.77 7.23
N PRO A 49 -15.24 1.74 8.40
CA PRO A 49 -16.70 1.62 8.45
C PRO A 49 -17.39 2.95 8.10
N TYR A 50 -18.72 2.99 8.12
CA TYR A 50 -19.51 4.09 7.54
C TYR A 50 -19.17 5.46 8.13
N ALA A 51 -18.68 6.39 7.30
CA ALA A 51 -18.20 7.70 7.73
C ALA A 51 -19.25 8.56 8.45
N PRO A 52 -20.51 8.63 7.99
CA PRO A 52 -21.54 9.44 8.66
C PRO A 52 -21.87 8.99 10.09
N MET A 53 -21.52 7.76 10.46
CA MET A 53 -21.67 7.24 11.82
C MET A 53 -20.35 7.32 12.62
N GLY A 54 -19.43 8.19 12.21
CA GLY A 54 -18.14 8.39 12.88
C GLY A 54 -17.03 7.44 12.43
N GLY A 55 -17.27 6.60 11.42
CA GLY A 55 -16.25 5.70 10.89
C GLY A 55 -15.08 6.46 10.24
N CYS A 56 -13.86 6.05 10.54
CA CYS A 56 -12.63 6.54 9.93
C CYS A 56 -11.52 5.49 10.03
N TYR A 57 -10.37 5.73 9.41
CA TYR A 57 -9.23 4.81 9.50
C TYR A 57 -8.70 4.56 10.93
N ASP A 58 -9.13 5.35 11.93
CA ASP A 58 -8.72 5.24 13.35
C ASP A 58 -9.63 4.27 14.12
N ASP A 59 -10.61 3.68 13.43
CA ASP A 59 -11.50 2.67 14.00
C ASP A 59 -10.70 1.49 14.59
N PRO A 60 -11.05 1.01 15.82
CA PRO A 60 -10.30 -0.05 16.49
C PRO A 60 -10.22 -1.37 15.71
N VAL A 61 -11.25 -1.72 14.95
CA VAL A 61 -11.27 -2.93 14.11
C VAL A 61 -10.34 -2.74 12.93
N VAL A 62 -10.37 -1.57 12.27
CA VAL A 62 -9.42 -1.21 11.20
C VAL A 62 -7.98 -1.28 11.71
N GLY A 63 -7.69 -0.66 12.85
CA GLY A 63 -6.37 -0.69 13.48
C GLY A 63 -5.92 -2.10 13.85
N ALA A 64 -6.83 -2.95 14.35
CA ALA A 64 -6.53 -4.35 14.67
C ALA A 64 -6.16 -5.18 13.43
N VAL A 65 -6.92 -5.03 12.35
CA VAL A 65 -6.72 -5.71 11.06
C VAL A 65 -5.43 -5.23 10.41
N ALA A 66 -5.25 -3.92 10.27
CA ALA A 66 -4.04 -3.32 9.71
C ALA A 66 -2.79 -3.76 10.48
N ALA A 67 -2.85 -3.78 11.82
CA ALA A 67 -1.72 -4.21 12.63
C ALA A 67 -1.41 -5.70 12.45
N GLN A 68 -2.43 -6.55 12.25
CA GLN A 68 -2.22 -7.97 11.99
C GLN A 68 -1.59 -8.21 10.62
N LEU A 69 -2.05 -7.51 9.58
CA LEU A 69 -1.47 -7.59 8.24
C LEU A 69 -0.02 -7.09 8.21
N LEU A 70 0.25 -5.97 8.89
CA LEU A 70 1.60 -5.42 9.02
C LEU A 70 2.57 -6.42 9.70
N ARG A 71 2.12 -7.11 10.75
CA ARG A 71 2.89 -8.19 11.41
C ARG A 71 3.17 -9.38 10.50
N LYS A 72 2.32 -9.64 9.51
CA LYS A 72 2.50 -10.70 8.51
C LYS A 72 3.39 -10.28 7.33
N GLY A 73 3.95 -9.07 7.35
CA GLY A 73 4.91 -8.60 6.35
C GLY A 73 4.29 -7.82 5.19
N PHE A 74 3.00 -7.47 5.28
CA PHE A 74 2.38 -6.58 4.31
C PHE A 74 2.79 -5.12 4.57
N LEU A 75 3.05 -4.37 3.51
CA LEU A 75 2.91 -2.92 3.55
C LEU A 75 1.43 -2.58 3.61
N VAL A 76 1.00 -1.79 4.59
CA VAL A 76 -0.42 -1.52 4.80
C VAL A 76 -0.72 -0.08 4.49
N ALA A 77 -1.81 0.15 3.77
CA ALA A 77 -2.41 1.47 3.58
C ALA A 77 -3.78 1.52 4.27
N THR A 78 -4.03 2.60 5.00
CA THR A 78 -5.37 2.95 5.49
C THR A 78 -5.73 4.32 4.93
N PHE A 79 -6.99 4.57 4.65
CA PHE A 79 -7.43 5.84 4.08
C PHE A 79 -8.83 6.18 4.59
N ASN A 80 -9.19 7.45 4.49
CA ASN A 80 -10.54 7.94 4.75
C ASN A 80 -11.28 8.09 3.41
N PHE A 81 -12.46 7.50 3.30
CA PHE A 81 -13.38 7.79 2.19
C PHE A 81 -13.75 9.27 2.20
N ARG A 82 -14.24 9.78 1.06
CA ARG A 82 -14.80 11.13 0.99
C ARG A 82 -15.80 11.40 2.12
N GLY A 83 -15.69 12.58 2.72
CA GLY A 83 -16.53 13.01 3.85
C GLY A 83 -16.19 12.39 5.21
N ALA A 84 -15.12 11.59 5.30
CA ALA A 84 -14.60 11.10 6.57
C ALA A 84 -13.38 11.92 7.02
N HIS A 85 -13.48 12.61 8.16
CA HIS A 85 -12.38 13.35 8.78
C HIS A 85 -11.53 14.14 7.76
N GLY A 86 -10.21 13.95 7.74
CA GLY A 86 -9.29 14.70 6.86
C GLY A 86 -9.55 14.58 5.35
N SER A 87 -10.45 13.69 4.90
CA SER A 87 -10.88 13.63 3.49
C SER A 87 -11.98 14.64 3.19
N ALA A 88 -11.83 15.35 2.07
CA ALA A 88 -12.81 16.33 1.62
C ALA A 88 -14.13 15.68 1.15
N GLY A 89 -15.12 16.51 0.80
CA GLY A 89 -16.38 16.06 0.22
C GLY A 89 -17.37 15.50 1.24
N ARG A 90 -18.28 14.64 0.76
CA ARG A 90 -19.35 14.01 1.57
C ARG A 90 -19.58 12.59 1.07
N THR A 91 -19.95 11.71 2.00
CA THR A 91 -20.34 10.33 1.66
C THR A 91 -21.55 10.35 0.73
N SER A 92 -21.45 9.57 -0.34
CA SER A 92 -22.49 9.36 -1.32
C SER A 92 -23.45 8.27 -0.88
N TRP A 93 -24.66 8.35 -1.43
CA TRP A 93 -25.70 7.36 -1.25
C TRP A 93 -25.47 6.14 -2.17
N THR A 94 -24.96 6.36 -3.39
CA THR A 94 -24.83 5.30 -4.41
C THR A 94 -23.63 4.39 -4.25
N SER A 95 -22.68 4.72 -3.37
CA SER A 95 -21.39 4.05 -3.18
C SER A 95 -20.41 4.10 -4.37
N LYS A 96 -20.82 4.58 -5.56
CA LYS A 96 -19.96 4.67 -6.76
C LYS A 96 -18.76 5.60 -6.52
N PRO A 97 -18.96 6.83 -6.05
CA PRO A 97 -17.91 7.70 -5.53
C PRO A 97 -16.88 7.00 -4.62
N GLU A 98 -17.34 6.22 -3.64
CA GLU A 98 -16.48 5.53 -2.68
C GLU A 98 -15.75 4.32 -3.30
N ARG A 99 -16.35 3.65 -4.29
CA ARG A 99 -15.66 2.61 -5.08
C ARG A 99 -14.47 3.20 -5.84
N ASP A 100 -14.65 4.38 -6.42
CA ASP A 100 -13.59 5.10 -7.13
C ASP A 100 -12.52 5.64 -6.16
N ASP A 101 -12.90 6.11 -4.97
CA ASP A 101 -11.96 6.47 -3.90
C ASP A 101 -11.07 5.28 -3.53
N TYR A 102 -11.69 4.10 -3.36
CA TYR A 102 -10.94 2.91 -3.02
C TYR A 102 -10.02 2.47 -4.16
N ALA A 103 -10.51 2.52 -5.41
CA ALA A 103 -9.72 2.23 -6.59
C ALA A 103 -8.49 3.16 -6.73
N THR A 104 -8.65 4.45 -6.42
CA THR A 104 -7.54 5.42 -6.36
C THR A 104 -6.44 4.97 -5.40
N VAL A 105 -6.80 4.61 -4.17
CA VAL A 105 -5.83 4.22 -3.14
C VAL A 105 -5.14 2.90 -3.51
N VAL A 106 -5.89 1.94 -4.06
CA VAL A 106 -5.34 0.68 -4.57
C VAL A 106 -4.31 0.92 -5.68
N ALA A 107 -4.64 1.79 -6.64
CA ALA A 107 -3.72 2.16 -7.72
C ALA A 107 -2.49 2.89 -7.18
N PHE A 108 -2.66 3.85 -6.27
CA PHE A 108 -1.55 4.54 -5.60
C PHE A 108 -0.59 3.54 -4.94
N VAL A 109 -1.11 2.62 -4.11
CA VAL A 109 -0.30 1.64 -3.37
C VAL A 109 0.44 0.73 -4.33
N LEU A 110 -0.19 0.27 -5.41
CA LEU A 110 0.45 -0.59 -6.40
C LEU A 110 1.63 0.11 -7.09
N HIS A 111 1.44 1.36 -7.53
CA HIS A 111 2.53 2.14 -8.15
C HIS A 111 3.63 2.45 -7.14
N TYR A 112 3.27 2.84 -5.92
CA TYR A 112 4.22 3.13 -4.85
C TYR A 112 5.10 1.90 -4.55
N VAL A 113 4.50 0.72 -4.40
CA VAL A 113 5.19 -0.56 -4.18
C VAL A 113 6.06 -0.96 -5.39
N HIS A 114 5.62 -0.66 -6.61
CA HIS A 114 6.40 -0.92 -7.81
C HIS A 114 7.72 -0.14 -7.79
N TYR A 115 7.66 1.17 -7.50
CA TYR A 115 8.85 2.04 -7.45
C TYR A 115 9.67 1.90 -6.16
N LEU A 116 9.07 1.39 -5.07
CA LEU A 116 9.78 1.16 -3.82
C LEU A 116 10.75 -0.03 -3.98
N ASP A 117 12.03 0.28 -3.93
CA ASP A 117 13.14 -0.66 -4.11
C ASP A 117 14.34 -0.24 -3.25
N PRO A 118 14.25 -0.42 -1.93
CA PRO A 118 15.27 0.04 -1.00
C PRO A 118 16.50 -0.87 -0.98
N PHE A 119 16.51 -1.94 -1.78
CA PHE A 119 17.59 -2.93 -1.85
C PHE A 119 18.39 -2.86 -3.14
N LYS A 120 17.98 -2.02 -4.12
CA LYS A 120 18.84 -1.71 -5.25
C LYS A 120 20.14 -1.05 -4.76
N PRO A 121 21.32 -1.57 -5.13
CA PRO A 121 22.55 -0.83 -4.91
C PRO A 121 22.44 0.48 -5.68
N HIS A 122 22.52 1.61 -4.97
CA HIS A 122 22.60 2.92 -5.61
C HIS A 122 23.92 2.94 -6.38
N LEU A 123 23.87 2.73 -7.69
CA LEU A 123 25.05 2.76 -8.58
C LEU A 123 25.80 4.10 -8.51
N GLU A 124 25.20 5.13 -7.92
CA GLU A 124 25.84 6.42 -7.69
C GLU A 124 26.96 6.38 -6.64
N SER A 125 27.00 5.41 -5.71
CA SER A 125 28.11 5.31 -4.75
C SER A 125 29.39 4.72 -5.37
N VAL A 126 29.29 4.05 -6.52
CA VAL A 126 30.44 3.51 -7.26
C VAL A 126 31.04 4.54 -8.22
N LEU A 127 30.29 5.59 -8.58
CA LEU A 127 30.75 6.64 -9.49
C LEU A 127 31.39 7.85 -8.79
N GLN A 128 31.37 7.90 -7.45
CA GLN A 128 32.04 8.95 -6.65
C GLN A 128 33.35 8.47 -5.98
N SER A 129 33.76 7.22 -6.17
CA SER A 129 35.13 6.80 -5.85
C SER A 129 36.02 7.01 -7.07
N GLU A 130 36.87 8.04 -7.00
CA GLU A 130 37.97 8.31 -7.95
C GLU A 130 38.79 7.05 -8.29
N PRO A 131 39.34 6.96 -9.50
CA PRO A 131 39.95 5.74 -10.03
C PRO A 131 41.29 5.46 -9.35
N SER A 132 41.32 4.46 -8.47
CA SER A 132 42.56 3.82 -8.06
C SER A 132 42.93 2.76 -9.08
N THR A 133 44.17 2.81 -9.55
CA THR A 133 44.80 2.01 -10.61
C THR A 133 44.60 0.49 -10.47
N PRO A 134 44.60 -0.25 -11.59
CA PRO A 134 44.22 -1.67 -11.61
C PRO A 134 45.40 -2.53 -11.15
N THR A 135 45.14 -3.48 -10.26
CA THR A 135 45.99 -4.68 -10.13
C THR A 135 45.09 -5.90 -10.22
N SER A 136 45.41 -6.72 -11.22
CA SER A 136 44.70 -7.91 -11.67
C SER A 136 44.63 -8.99 -10.59
N SER A 137 43.44 -9.58 -10.42
CA SER A 137 43.25 -11.03 -10.40
C SER A 137 41.77 -11.35 -10.34
N ASP A 138 41.34 -12.14 -11.32
CA ASP A 138 39.98 -12.55 -11.63
C ASP A 138 39.22 -13.26 -10.50
N ILE A 139 37.93 -12.93 -10.36
CA ILE A 139 36.76 -13.81 -10.58
C ILE A 139 35.54 -12.85 -10.62
N PRO A 140 34.83 -12.71 -11.75
CA PRO A 140 33.57 -11.98 -11.74
C PRO A 140 32.52 -12.91 -11.12
N ILE A 141 32.23 -12.72 -9.84
CA ILE A 141 30.97 -13.21 -9.27
C ILE A 141 29.87 -12.41 -9.97
N SER A 142 29.35 -12.95 -11.06
CA SER A 142 28.20 -12.40 -11.76
C SER A 142 27.03 -12.37 -10.79
N LEU A 143 26.74 -11.18 -10.26
CA LEU A 143 25.58 -10.92 -9.40
C LEU A 143 24.27 -11.28 -10.12
N ASP A 144 24.29 -11.30 -11.46
CA ASP A 144 23.19 -11.75 -12.31
C ASP A 144 22.86 -13.24 -12.13
N THR A 145 23.83 -14.08 -11.77
CA THR A 145 23.61 -15.53 -11.57
C THR A 145 23.00 -15.83 -10.20
N ALA A 146 23.26 -15.04 -9.17
CA ALA A 146 22.68 -15.22 -7.83
C ALA A 146 21.20 -14.78 -7.77
N ILE A 147 20.80 -13.78 -8.57
CA ILE A 147 19.43 -13.27 -8.64
C ILE A 147 18.52 -14.17 -9.48
N ALA A 148 19.09 -15.00 -10.37
CA ALA A 148 18.34 -15.84 -11.32
C ALA A 148 17.73 -17.12 -10.73
N SER A 149 17.97 -17.46 -9.45
CA SER A 149 17.63 -18.78 -8.90
C SER A 149 16.53 -18.81 -7.82
N VAL A 150 16.00 -17.67 -7.38
CA VAL A 150 14.85 -17.66 -6.47
C VAL A 150 13.57 -17.55 -7.28
N PRO A 151 12.62 -18.50 -7.18
CA PRO A 151 11.30 -18.35 -7.79
C PRO A 151 10.73 -17.00 -7.38
N ARG A 152 10.48 -16.10 -8.34
CA ARG A 152 9.89 -14.79 -8.04
C ARG A 152 8.47 -15.03 -7.52
N VAL A 153 8.32 -15.08 -6.20
CA VAL A 153 7.01 -15.12 -5.54
C VAL A 153 6.25 -13.90 -6.04
N ARG A 154 5.13 -14.14 -6.72
CA ARG A 154 4.30 -13.06 -7.23
C ARG A 154 3.74 -12.28 -6.02
N PRO A 155 3.94 -10.95 -5.93
CA PRO A 155 3.46 -10.18 -4.79
C PRO A 155 1.94 -10.32 -4.61
N VAL A 156 1.46 -10.06 -3.40
CA VAL A 156 0.03 -10.13 -3.07
C VAL A 156 -0.45 -8.72 -2.77
N LEU A 157 -1.61 -8.36 -3.31
CA LEU A 157 -2.32 -7.14 -2.98
C LEU A 157 -3.67 -7.49 -2.34
N LEU A 158 -3.75 -7.33 -1.02
CA LEU A 158 -4.95 -7.62 -0.25
C LEU A 158 -5.82 -6.37 -0.12
N MET A 159 -7.00 -6.38 -0.73
CA MET A 159 -8.01 -5.33 -0.57
C MET A 159 -8.98 -5.73 0.54
N ALA A 160 -8.93 -5.02 1.65
CA ALA A 160 -9.68 -5.31 2.86
C ALA A 160 -10.66 -4.19 3.24
N GLY A 161 -11.73 -4.53 3.95
CA GLY A 161 -12.59 -3.51 4.54
C GLY A 161 -13.49 -4.04 5.64
N TYR A 162 -13.81 -3.16 6.58
CA TYR A 162 -14.73 -3.42 7.69
C TYR A 162 -16.05 -2.66 7.51
N SER A 163 -17.17 -3.31 7.81
CA SER A 163 -18.53 -2.78 7.70
C SER A 163 -18.76 -2.17 6.31
N TYR A 164 -19.05 -0.87 6.22
CA TYR A 164 -19.18 -0.16 4.95
C TYR A 164 -17.97 -0.34 4.03
N GLY A 165 -16.74 -0.27 4.55
CA GLY A 165 -15.53 -0.58 3.79
C GLY A 165 -15.52 -2.01 3.25
N GLY A 166 -16.06 -2.96 4.00
CA GLY A 166 -16.27 -4.34 3.55
C GLY A 166 -17.31 -4.44 2.43
N PHE A 167 -18.41 -3.69 2.54
CA PHE A 167 -19.39 -3.55 1.47
C PHE A 167 -18.76 -2.96 0.20
N ILE A 168 -17.99 -1.86 0.30
CA ILE A 168 -17.28 -1.30 -0.87
C ILE A 168 -16.28 -2.30 -1.44
N THR A 169 -15.53 -3.02 -0.59
CA THR A 169 -14.59 -4.10 -1.02
C THR A 169 -15.30 -5.17 -1.85
N SER A 170 -16.56 -5.50 -1.53
CA SER A 170 -17.35 -6.46 -2.32
C SER A 170 -17.79 -5.92 -3.68
N ARG A 171 -17.79 -4.58 -3.87
CA ARG A 171 -18.32 -3.88 -5.06
C ARG A 171 -17.27 -3.24 -5.96
N ILE A 172 -16.02 -3.05 -5.50
CA ILE A 172 -14.96 -2.52 -6.37
C ILE A 172 -14.74 -3.42 -7.59
N PRO A 173 -14.35 -2.87 -8.75
CA PRO A 173 -14.07 -3.68 -9.93
C PRO A 173 -12.84 -4.60 -9.71
N PRO A 174 -12.61 -5.60 -10.60
CA PRO A 174 -11.38 -6.39 -10.56
C PRO A 174 -10.14 -5.51 -10.79
N LEU A 175 -8.97 -6.00 -10.35
CA LEU A 175 -7.74 -5.20 -10.27
C LEU A 175 -7.30 -4.65 -11.65
N ASP A 176 -7.44 -5.43 -12.71
CA ASP A 176 -7.15 -5.00 -14.08
C ASP A 176 -8.02 -3.82 -14.53
N ALA A 177 -9.30 -3.81 -14.13
CA ALA A 177 -10.22 -2.70 -14.38
C ALA A 177 -9.92 -1.48 -13.49
N ILE A 178 -9.52 -1.67 -12.23
CA ILE A 178 -9.03 -0.59 -11.36
C ILE A 178 -7.84 0.13 -11.99
N LEU A 179 -6.94 -0.60 -12.65
CA LEU A 179 -5.70 -0.05 -13.19
C LEU A 179 -5.86 0.59 -14.56
N GLN A 180 -6.94 0.34 -15.31
CA GLN A 180 -7.13 0.91 -16.66
C GLN A 180 -6.91 2.42 -16.73
N PRO A 181 -7.48 3.26 -15.83
CA PRO A 181 -7.29 4.71 -15.89
C PRO A 181 -5.84 5.15 -15.68
N PHE A 182 -5.01 4.28 -15.08
CA PHE A 182 -3.63 4.58 -14.71
C PHE A 182 -2.62 4.03 -15.72
N ILE A 183 -3.02 3.33 -16.78
CA ILE A 183 -2.07 2.75 -17.73
C ILE A 183 -1.26 3.83 -18.46
N SER A 184 -1.94 4.87 -18.93
CA SER A 184 -1.36 5.98 -19.71
C SER A 184 -2.21 7.24 -19.51
N PRO A 185 -2.35 7.75 -18.25
CA PRO A 185 -3.24 8.85 -17.94
C PRO A 185 -2.77 10.14 -18.60
N ILE A 186 -3.72 11.02 -18.91
CA ILE A 186 -3.44 12.35 -19.47
C ILE A 186 -2.69 13.17 -18.41
N ALA A 187 -1.60 13.85 -18.79
CA ALA A 187 -0.88 14.74 -17.90
C ALA A 187 -1.81 15.81 -17.32
N GLY A 188 -1.72 16.04 -16.02
CA GLY A 188 -2.59 16.96 -15.28
C GLY A 188 -3.95 16.37 -14.86
N SER A 189 -4.28 15.13 -15.24
CA SER A 189 -5.45 14.42 -14.68
C SER A 189 -5.18 13.89 -13.27
N ASP A 190 -6.25 13.65 -12.49
CA ASP A 190 -6.14 13.04 -11.14
C ASP A 190 -5.39 11.70 -11.18
N ALA A 191 -5.62 10.88 -12.21
CA ALA A 191 -4.94 9.60 -12.38
C ALA A 191 -3.44 9.76 -12.64
N ALA A 192 -3.04 10.80 -13.38
CA ALA A 192 -1.63 11.15 -13.57
C ALA A 192 -0.99 11.66 -12.27
N GLU A 193 -1.70 12.51 -11.52
CA GLU A 193 -1.23 13.01 -10.22
C GLU A 193 -0.99 11.85 -9.24
N VAL A 194 -1.93 10.91 -9.14
CA VAL A 194 -1.77 9.72 -8.29
C VAL A 194 -0.53 8.91 -8.65
N ARG A 195 -0.27 8.69 -9.95
CA ARG A 195 0.92 7.97 -10.42
C ARG A 195 2.22 8.69 -10.07
N LEU A 196 2.29 9.98 -10.40
CA LEU A 196 3.48 10.79 -10.14
C LEU A 196 3.75 10.92 -8.63
N ARG A 197 2.70 11.06 -7.81
CA ARG A 197 2.82 11.13 -6.35
C ARG A 197 3.33 9.82 -5.76
N ALA A 198 2.86 8.68 -6.29
CA ALA A 198 3.33 7.37 -5.88
C ALA A 198 4.82 7.14 -6.20
N GLU A 199 5.25 7.50 -7.41
CA GLU A 199 6.65 7.43 -7.85
C GLU A 199 7.55 8.33 -6.97
N HIS A 200 7.20 9.60 -6.85
CA HIS A 200 7.97 10.58 -6.08
C HIS A 200 8.16 10.17 -4.62
N LEU A 201 7.08 9.71 -3.96
CA LEU A 201 7.16 9.27 -2.57
C LEU A 201 7.99 7.98 -2.44
N ALA A 202 7.92 7.06 -3.40
CA ALA A 202 8.72 5.85 -3.37
C ALA A 202 10.21 6.16 -3.50
N GLU A 203 10.60 7.07 -4.39
CA GLU A 203 11.98 7.50 -4.54
C GLU A 203 12.53 8.17 -3.29
N GLN A 204 11.76 9.08 -2.69
CA GLN A 204 12.13 9.71 -1.41
C GLN A 204 12.38 8.65 -0.33
N GLN A 205 11.51 7.64 -0.25
CA GLN A 205 11.65 6.56 0.71
C GLN A 205 12.82 5.63 0.38
N ASN A 206 13.13 5.37 -0.89
CA ASN A 206 14.32 4.62 -1.29
C ASN A 206 15.60 5.30 -0.78
N VAL A 207 15.69 6.63 -0.87
CA VAL A 207 16.83 7.41 -0.33
C VAL A 207 16.90 7.31 1.19
N ILE A 208 15.77 7.48 1.89
CA ILE A 208 15.73 7.41 3.36
C ILE A 208 16.11 6.00 3.85
N LEU A 209 15.56 4.96 3.24
CA LEU A 209 15.78 3.58 3.65
C LEU A 209 17.20 3.12 3.34
N SER A 210 17.73 3.44 2.16
CA SER A 210 19.11 3.10 1.79
C SER A 210 20.13 3.80 2.68
N SER A 211 20.00 5.11 2.90
CA SER A 211 20.90 5.88 3.77
C SER A 211 20.88 5.39 5.22
N THR A 212 19.69 5.10 5.78
CA THR A 212 19.56 4.56 7.14
C THR A 212 20.21 3.19 7.26
N ARG A 213 20.06 2.32 6.24
CA ARG A 213 20.69 1.00 6.22
C ARG A 213 22.22 1.09 6.14
N SER A 214 22.75 1.94 5.26
CA SER A 214 24.20 2.16 5.15
C SER A 214 24.80 2.64 6.47
N ALA A 215 24.17 3.62 7.13
CA ALA A 215 24.62 4.12 8.43
C ALA A 215 24.65 3.03 9.53
N MET A 216 23.68 2.11 9.53
CA MET A 216 23.66 1.00 10.49
C MET A 216 24.72 -0.07 10.19
N MET A 217 25.00 -0.35 8.92
CA MET A 217 26.09 -1.26 8.53
C MET A 217 27.46 -0.69 8.92
N GLU A 218 27.70 0.59 8.68
CA GLU A 218 28.94 1.28 9.09
C GLU A 218 29.13 1.33 10.62
N GLY A 219 28.04 1.61 11.36
CA GLY A 219 28.06 1.62 12.83
C GLY A 219 28.36 0.24 13.42
N SER A 220 27.82 -0.83 12.82
CA SER A 220 28.10 -2.22 13.20
C SER A 220 29.54 -2.62 12.90
N ALA A 221 30.10 -2.16 11.77
CA ALA A 221 31.51 -2.38 11.41
C ALA A 221 32.48 -1.68 12.38
N ARG A 222 32.17 -0.44 12.80
CA ARG A 222 32.99 0.31 13.79
C ARG A 222 32.88 -0.24 15.21
N GLY A 223 31.74 -0.85 15.58
CA GLY A 223 31.54 -1.47 16.89
C GLY A 223 32.29 -2.80 17.09
N ARG A 224 32.78 -3.43 16.01
CA ARG A 224 33.45 -4.73 16.06
C ARG A 224 34.99 -4.63 16.22
N SER A 225 35.54 -3.42 16.19
CA SER A 225 36.96 -3.18 16.50
C SER A 225 37.15 -2.80 17.97
N LYS A 226 37.22 -3.82 18.84
CA LYS A 226 37.88 -3.71 20.15
C LYS A 226 38.64 -4.98 20.49
N ARG A 227 39.87 -5.07 19.99
CA ARG A 227 41.02 -5.61 20.74
C ARG A 227 42.27 -4.86 20.30
N GLY A 228 42.62 -3.83 21.07
CA GLY A 228 43.89 -3.13 20.91
C GLY A 228 43.97 -1.86 21.74
N VAL A 229 44.92 -1.85 22.68
CA VAL A 229 45.61 -0.69 23.29
C VAL A 229 45.20 -0.25 24.71
N ARG A 230 45.99 -0.82 25.63
CA ARG A 230 46.82 -0.28 26.74
C ARG A 230 46.24 0.64 27.84
N ILE A 231 46.36 0.05 29.03
CA ILE A 231 46.64 0.54 30.40
C ILE A 231 47.55 1.79 30.52
N GLY A 232 47.14 2.69 31.44
CA GLY A 232 47.87 3.83 32.05
C GLY A 232 46.88 4.98 32.33
N GLY A 233 46.40 5.24 33.57
CA GLY A 233 47.01 6.08 34.63
C GLY A 233 46.76 7.58 34.32
N ASP A 234 46.24 8.48 35.16
CA ASP A 234 45.99 8.59 36.60
C ASP A 234 44.79 9.54 36.88
N GLU A 235 44.61 9.93 38.14
CA GLU A 235 43.45 10.59 38.75
C GLU A 235 43.21 12.05 38.30
N SER A 236 41.94 12.46 38.18
CA SER A 236 41.37 13.66 38.82
C SER A 236 39.92 13.93 38.37
N GLY A 237 39.11 14.45 39.29
CA GLY A 237 37.64 14.46 39.24
C GLY A 237 37.00 15.21 38.07
N SER A 238 35.77 14.82 37.74
CA SER A 238 34.58 15.71 37.75
C SER A 238 33.32 14.95 37.33
N ARG A 239 32.31 15.00 38.20
CA ARG A 239 30.93 14.57 37.95
C ARG A 239 30.27 15.47 36.90
N SER A 240 29.58 14.89 35.91
CA SER A 240 28.30 15.42 35.39
C SER A 240 27.55 14.43 34.47
N PRO A 241 26.22 14.58 34.32
CA PRO A 241 25.32 13.44 34.21
C PRO A 241 24.83 13.13 32.78
N ARG A 242 24.37 11.88 32.65
CA ARG A 242 23.72 11.25 31.50
C ARG A 242 22.61 12.12 30.92
N ARG A 243 22.72 12.47 29.64
CA ARG A 243 21.61 13.00 28.82
C ARG A 243 21.06 11.85 27.97
N SER A 244 19.88 11.35 28.32
CA SER A 244 19.14 10.38 27.52
C SER A 244 18.53 11.07 26.31
N THR A 245 18.93 10.69 25.11
CA THR A 245 18.26 11.09 23.86
C THR A 245 17.20 10.06 23.50
N SER A 246 15.93 10.39 23.75
CA SER A 246 14.80 9.74 23.11
C SER A 246 14.81 10.10 21.62
N SER A 247 15.01 9.10 20.75
CA SER A 247 14.90 9.24 19.30
C SER A 247 13.44 9.49 18.90
N ALA A 248 13.06 10.76 18.86
CA ALA A 248 11.81 11.21 18.26
C ALA A 248 11.85 10.95 16.74
N ARG A 249 11.15 9.90 16.29
CA ARG A 249 10.79 9.73 14.88
C ARG A 249 9.82 10.87 14.52
N ARG A 250 10.28 11.82 13.71
CA ARG A 250 9.44 12.90 13.19
C ARG A 250 8.59 12.35 12.05
N SER A 251 7.28 12.32 12.22
CA SER A 251 6.32 12.19 11.13
C SER A 251 6.42 13.43 10.24
N PHE A 252 6.55 13.23 8.94
CA PHE A 252 6.56 14.31 7.96
C PHE A 252 5.16 14.48 7.38
N SER A 253 4.48 15.57 7.73
CA SER A 253 3.30 16.05 7.01
C SER A 253 3.76 16.84 5.79
N LEU A 254 3.38 16.41 4.58
CA LEU A 254 3.67 17.16 3.36
C LEU A 254 2.59 18.21 3.11
N ASP A 255 3.04 19.45 2.92
CA ASP A 255 2.24 20.62 2.57
C ASP A 255 2.02 20.63 1.04
N ASP A 256 0.77 20.75 0.57
CA ASP A 256 0.38 20.55 -0.84
C ASP A 256 1.06 21.52 -1.82
N GLU A 257 1.53 22.69 -1.37
CA GLU A 257 2.27 23.65 -2.21
C GLU A 257 3.69 23.20 -2.55
N ARG A 258 4.37 22.49 -1.64
CA ARG A 258 5.71 21.94 -1.91
C ARG A 258 5.66 20.79 -2.91
N PHE A 259 4.57 20.02 -2.91
CA PHE A 259 4.35 18.94 -3.87
C PHE A 259 4.21 19.46 -5.30
N ARG A 260 3.42 20.52 -5.53
CA ARG A 260 3.31 21.15 -6.87
C ARG A 260 4.66 21.61 -7.42
N ARG A 261 5.54 22.10 -6.53
CA ARG A 261 6.91 22.50 -6.89
C ARG A 261 7.82 21.29 -7.14
N GLY A 262 7.69 20.23 -6.35
CA GLY A 262 8.45 18.99 -6.50
C GLY A 262 8.10 18.19 -7.76
N VAL A 263 6.83 18.22 -8.20
CA VAL A 263 6.40 17.66 -9.50
C VAL A 263 7.08 18.40 -10.65
N HIS A 264 7.22 19.72 -10.54
CA HIS A 264 7.91 20.56 -11.53
C HIS A 264 9.40 20.21 -11.63
N ASP A 265 10.06 19.94 -10.50
CA ASP A 265 11.47 19.54 -10.45
C ASP A 265 11.69 18.07 -10.89
N PHE A 266 10.73 17.18 -10.64
CA PHE A 266 10.81 15.78 -11.05
C PHE A 266 10.62 15.58 -12.55
N ILE A 267 9.68 16.31 -13.16
CA ILE A 267 9.53 16.39 -14.63
C ILE A 267 10.83 16.90 -15.28
N ALA A 268 11.55 17.80 -14.62
CA ALA A 268 12.86 18.27 -15.08
C ALA A 268 13.97 17.21 -14.93
N LYS A 269 13.93 16.36 -13.89
CA LYS A 269 14.98 15.39 -13.57
C LYS A 269 14.87 14.06 -14.34
N ALA A 270 13.66 13.65 -14.72
CA ALA A 270 13.41 12.49 -15.59
C ALA A 270 14.01 12.64 -17.00
N ARG A 271 14.53 13.82 -17.36
CA ARG A 271 15.16 14.11 -18.67
C ARG A 271 16.68 13.90 -18.73
N VAL A 272 17.36 13.55 -17.64
CA VAL A 272 18.85 13.54 -17.60
C VAL A 272 19.47 12.13 -17.71
N GLY A 273 18.70 11.05 -17.81
CA GLY A 273 19.23 9.68 -17.77
C GLY A 273 19.13 8.90 -19.08
N ARG A 274 20.05 9.13 -20.04
CA ARG A 274 20.66 8.15 -20.99
C ARG A 274 21.04 8.82 -22.33
N HIS A 275 22.29 9.27 -22.45
CA HIS A 275 23.18 8.90 -23.57
C HIS A 275 24.57 9.53 -23.39
N SER A 276 25.59 8.68 -23.32
CA SER A 276 27.01 9.06 -23.42
C SER A 276 27.51 8.85 -24.85
N ARG A 277 28.12 9.91 -25.40
CA ARG A 277 29.14 10.01 -26.49
C ARG A 277 28.72 9.48 -27.88
N ASN A 278 28.91 10.19 -29.00
CA ASN A 278 29.94 11.16 -29.40
C ASN A 278 29.50 11.93 -30.68
N VAL A 279 30.21 13.02 -30.99
CA VAL A 279 30.34 13.74 -32.30
C VAL A 279 29.44 14.97 -32.53
N SER A 280 30.06 16.13 -32.30
CA SER A 280 30.17 17.33 -33.15
C SER A 280 29.02 17.66 -34.12
N GLN A 281 28.26 18.72 -33.83
CA GLN A 281 28.15 19.93 -34.65
C GLN A 281 27.08 20.89 -34.08
N THR A 282 27.40 22.17 -34.20
CA THR A 282 26.72 23.36 -33.68
C THR A 282 25.25 23.49 -34.09
N SER A 283 24.36 23.56 -33.11
CA SER A 283 23.05 24.25 -33.21
C SER A 283 22.61 24.71 -31.81
N PRO A 284 21.92 25.86 -31.68
CA PRO A 284 21.53 26.41 -30.38
C PRO A 284 20.54 25.48 -29.67
N PRO A 285 20.51 25.48 -28.32
CA PRO A 285 19.73 24.52 -27.56
C PRO A 285 18.23 24.72 -27.84
N LYS A 286 17.58 23.68 -28.38
CA LYS A 286 16.13 23.57 -28.39
C LYS A 286 15.65 23.52 -26.93
N VAL A 287 14.95 24.56 -26.53
CA VAL A 287 14.13 24.59 -25.32
C VAL A 287 13.25 23.34 -25.34
N SER A 288 13.49 22.42 -24.42
CA SER A 288 12.71 21.20 -24.31
C SER A 288 11.40 21.55 -23.61
N GLU A 289 10.32 21.72 -24.38
CA GLU A 289 8.97 22.06 -23.90
C GLU A 289 8.51 21.10 -22.79
N GLU A 290 7.84 21.62 -21.75
CA GLU A 290 7.05 20.81 -20.81
C GLU A 290 6.10 19.87 -21.59
N PRO A 291 5.76 18.66 -21.09
CA PRO A 291 4.71 17.87 -21.73
C PRO A 291 3.47 18.76 -21.81
N GLN A 292 3.05 19.07 -23.03
CA GLN A 292 2.00 20.05 -23.22
C GLN A 292 0.72 19.53 -22.56
N PRO A 293 -0.09 20.39 -21.93
CA PRO A 293 -1.38 20.00 -21.37
C PRO A 293 -2.17 19.17 -22.39
N GLY A 294 -2.41 17.88 -22.09
CA GLY A 294 -3.06 16.94 -23.00
C GLY A 294 -2.20 15.76 -23.48
N GLU A 295 -0.89 15.75 -23.27
CA GLU A 295 -0.05 14.57 -23.56
C GLU A 295 -0.22 13.48 -22.49
N SER A 296 -0.27 12.19 -22.88
CA SER A 296 -0.42 11.09 -21.94
C SER A 296 0.92 10.68 -21.31
N LEU A 297 0.93 10.42 -20.00
CA LEU A 297 2.10 9.83 -19.33
C LEU A 297 2.46 8.48 -19.95
N PRO A 298 3.75 8.13 -20.05
CA PRO A 298 4.19 6.89 -20.66
C PRO A 298 3.68 5.67 -19.90
N ARG A 299 3.44 4.58 -20.64
CA ARG A 299 3.08 3.28 -20.06
C ARG A 299 4.28 2.68 -19.32
N ILE A 300 4.04 2.19 -18.11
CA ILE A 300 5.03 1.40 -17.37
C ILE A 300 4.99 -0.03 -17.92
N THR A 301 6.05 -0.46 -18.60
CA THR A 301 6.09 -1.76 -19.29
C THR A 301 6.44 -2.92 -18.37
N ASP A 302 7.10 -2.65 -17.25
CA ASP A 302 7.57 -3.62 -16.26
C ASP A 302 6.82 -3.52 -14.92
N LEU A 303 5.57 -3.02 -14.96
CA LEU A 303 4.72 -2.86 -13.78
C LEU A 303 4.60 -4.19 -13.03
N THR A 304 4.96 -4.17 -11.75
CA THR A 304 4.95 -5.38 -10.91
C THR A 304 3.51 -5.76 -10.55
N MET A 305 2.92 -6.65 -11.35
CA MET A 305 1.51 -7.04 -11.20
C MET A 305 1.29 -8.04 -10.06
N PRO A 306 0.65 -7.65 -8.94
CA PRO A 306 0.39 -8.55 -7.83
C PRO A 306 -0.78 -9.51 -8.15
N ARG A 307 -0.90 -10.57 -7.35
CA ARG A 307 -2.12 -11.36 -7.26
C ARG A 307 -3.09 -10.69 -6.28
N PRO A 308 -4.33 -10.40 -6.68
CA PRO A 308 -5.30 -9.80 -5.78
C PRO A 308 -5.84 -10.83 -4.78
N ALA A 309 -6.16 -10.36 -3.58
CA ALA A 309 -6.93 -11.08 -2.57
C ALA A 309 -7.91 -10.12 -1.91
N TYR A 310 -8.99 -10.64 -1.30
CA TYR A 310 -10.06 -9.81 -0.74
C TYR A 310 -10.41 -10.24 0.70
N LEU A 311 -10.58 -9.27 1.59
CA LEU A 311 -11.00 -9.50 2.97
C LEU A 311 -12.17 -8.58 3.32
N MET A 312 -13.29 -9.14 3.74
CA MET A 312 -14.48 -8.38 4.13
C MET A 312 -14.85 -8.76 5.56
N ILE A 313 -14.99 -7.76 6.43
CA ILE A 313 -15.36 -7.97 7.84
C ILE A 313 -16.70 -7.31 8.07
N SER A 314 -17.70 -8.10 8.49
CA SER A 314 -19.08 -7.68 8.70
C SER A 314 -19.67 -6.81 7.58
N PRO A 315 -19.52 -7.14 6.28
CA PRO A 315 -20.01 -6.28 5.20
C PRO A 315 -21.56 -6.25 5.21
N PRO A 316 -22.23 -5.10 5.41
CA PRO A 316 -23.68 -5.07 5.50
C PRO A 316 -24.38 -5.67 4.27
N GLN A 317 -25.37 -6.54 4.48
CA GLN A 317 -26.15 -7.17 3.41
C GLN A 317 -27.64 -6.79 3.50
N GLY A 318 -28.20 -6.28 2.40
CA GLY A 318 -29.65 -6.16 2.19
C GLY A 318 -30.22 -4.74 2.09
N ILE A 319 -31.55 -4.65 2.26
CA ILE A 319 -32.38 -3.51 1.81
C ILE A 319 -32.03 -2.20 2.50
N VAL A 320 -31.54 -2.20 3.74
CA VAL A 320 -31.13 -0.94 4.40
C VAL A 320 -30.03 -0.24 3.60
N MET A 321 -29.07 -0.98 3.03
CA MET A 321 -28.09 -0.38 2.12
C MET A 321 -28.61 -0.23 0.68
N HIS A 322 -29.50 -1.09 0.17
CA HIS A 322 -30.13 -0.86 -1.15
C HIS A 322 -31.12 0.33 -1.18
N ALA A 323 -31.69 0.71 -0.05
CA ALA A 323 -32.51 1.90 0.15
C ALA A 323 -31.62 3.14 0.30
N LEU A 324 -30.46 2.99 0.95
CA LEU A 324 -29.42 4.03 0.96
C LEU A 324 -28.73 4.16 -0.40
N SER A 325 -28.63 3.10 -1.21
CA SER A 325 -28.03 3.08 -2.55
C SER A 325 -29.03 3.10 -3.71
N MET A 326 -30.33 3.32 -3.42
CA MET A 326 -31.46 3.33 -4.35
C MET A 326 -31.26 2.42 -5.58
N SER A 327 -31.06 1.13 -5.33
CA SER A 327 -31.20 0.09 -6.36
C SER A 327 -32.45 -0.72 -6.03
N ILE A 328 -33.61 -0.07 -6.14
CA ILE A 328 -34.92 -0.69 -5.96
C ILE A 328 -35.24 -1.48 -7.23
N LEU A 329 -34.77 -2.72 -7.33
CA LEU A 329 -35.52 -3.73 -8.08
C LEU A 329 -35.45 -5.08 -7.34
N PRO A 330 -36.60 -5.71 -7.06
CA PRO A 330 -36.65 -7.04 -6.46
C PRO A 330 -35.95 -8.05 -7.38
N SER A 331 -35.11 -8.90 -6.79
CA SER A 331 -34.31 -9.95 -7.46
C SER A 331 -35.13 -10.94 -8.32
N ALA A 332 -36.47 -10.89 -8.27
CA ALA A 332 -37.34 -11.70 -9.10
C ALA A 332 -37.59 -11.12 -10.51
N PHE A 333 -37.23 -9.86 -10.79
CA PHE A 333 -37.58 -9.19 -12.06
C PHE A 333 -36.42 -8.56 -12.84
N THR A 334 -35.17 -8.62 -12.37
CA THR A 334 -34.00 -8.16 -13.14
C THR A 334 -33.21 -9.34 -13.68
N LYS A 335 -33.52 -9.76 -14.91
CA LYS A 335 -32.72 -10.78 -15.64
C LYS A 335 -31.31 -10.30 -16.00
N ASN A 336 -31.01 -9.01 -15.92
CA ASN A 336 -29.68 -8.45 -16.20
C ASN A 336 -29.11 -7.78 -14.94
N LYS A 337 -28.20 -8.49 -14.27
CA LYS A 337 -27.32 -7.91 -13.25
C LYS A 337 -26.40 -6.91 -13.94
N ASP A 338 -26.16 -5.75 -13.32
CA ASP A 338 -25.22 -4.75 -13.86
C ASP A 338 -23.86 -5.43 -14.16
N PRO A 339 -23.25 -5.20 -15.35
CA PRO A 339 -21.96 -5.80 -15.70
C PRO A 339 -20.86 -5.55 -14.66
N HIS A 340 -20.84 -4.37 -14.04
CA HIS A 340 -19.90 -4.04 -12.97
C HIS A 340 -20.16 -4.86 -11.70
N ASP A 341 -21.43 -5.07 -11.33
CA ASP A 341 -21.77 -5.91 -10.17
C ASP A 341 -21.48 -7.40 -10.44
N SER A 342 -21.59 -7.83 -11.70
CA SER A 342 -21.22 -9.18 -12.13
C SER A 342 -19.70 -9.40 -12.04
N ALA A 343 -18.91 -8.46 -12.59
CA ALA A 343 -17.46 -8.50 -12.50
C ALA A 343 -16.94 -8.38 -11.06
N ALA A 344 -17.60 -7.57 -10.22
CA ALA A 344 -17.27 -7.42 -8.81
C ALA A 344 -17.54 -8.71 -8.01
N GLU A 345 -18.57 -9.48 -8.34
CA GLU A 345 -18.78 -10.78 -7.71
C GLU A 345 -17.80 -11.84 -8.25
N GLU A 346 -17.59 -11.85 -9.57
CA GLU A 346 -16.70 -12.82 -10.22
C GLU A 346 -15.26 -12.72 -9.73
N LYS A 347 -14.75 -11.50 -9.44
CA LYS A 347 -13.42 -11.32 -8.86
C LYS A 347 -13.27 -12.01 -7.49
N LEU A 348 -14.36 -12.10 -6.70
CA LEU A 348 -14.33 -12.71 -5.38
C LEU A 348 -14.32 -14.23 -5.47
N ILE A 349 -14.92 -14.79 -6.53
CA ILE A 349 -14.90 -16.22 -6.82
C ILE A 349 -13.53 -16.63 -7.36
N ARG A 350 -12.96 -15.85 -8.30
CA ARG A 350 -11.70 -16.20 -9.00
C ARG A 350 -10.44 -16.00 -8.17
N ASN A 351 -10.51 -15.25 -7.07
CA ASN A 351 -9.35 -14.90 -6.25
C ASN A 351 -9.57 -15.30 -4.78
N PRO A 352 -8.50 -15.53 -3.99
CA PRO A 352 -8.63 -15.80 -2.57
C PRO A 352 -9.42 -14.68 -1.88
N SER A 353 -10.58 -15.05 -1.33
CA SER A 353 -11.52 -14.10 -0.74
C SER A 353 -12.08 -14.64 0.56
N LEU A 354 -12.05 -13.81 1.60
CA LEU A 354 -12.54 -14.18 2.92
C LEU A 354 -13.56 -13.16 3.42
N MET A 355 -14.72 -13.64 3.83
CA MET A 355 -15.70 -12.88 4.61
C MET A 355 -15.69 -13.36 6.06
N ILE A 356 -15.51 -12.45 7.01
CA ILE A 356 -15.62 -12.73 8.45
C ILE A 356 -16.86 -12.01 8.97
N PHE A 357 -17.72 -12.71 9.70
CA PHE A 357 -18.95 -12.14 10.25
C PHE A 357 -19.30 -12.80 11.58
N GLY A 358 -20.12 -12.12 12.37
CA GLY A 358 -20.66 -12.64 13.60
C GLY A 358 -22.08 -13.17 13.46
N ASP A 359 -22.49 -14.08 14.33
CA ASP A 359 -23.85 -14.60 14.40
C ASP A 359 -24.84 -13.64 15.09
N GLU A 360 -24.34 -12.74 15.94
CA GLU A 360 -25.08 -11.70 16.64
C GLU A 360 -24.96 -10.30 15.96
N ASP A 361 -24.69 -10.27 14.65
CA ASP A 361 -24.59 -9.00 13.88
C ASP A 361 -25.96 -8.29 13.77
N GLY A 362 -26.09 -7.16 14.48
CA GLY A 362 -27.31 -6.36 14.52
C GLY A 362 -27.64 -5.59 13.22
N PHE A 363 -26.73 -5.48 12.26
CA PHE A 363 -26.97 -4.80 10.98
C PHE A 363 -27.38 -5.79 9.89
N THR A 364 -26.86 -7.01 9.94
CA THR A 364 -27.12 -8.04 8.93
C THR A 364 -27.40 -9.37 9.59
N ALA A 365 -28.62 -9.87 9.40
CA ALA A 365 -29.00 -11.20 9.87
C ALA A 365 -28.01 -12.27 9.37
N VAL A 366 -27.52 -13.11 10.28
CA VAL A 366 -26.54 -14.18 10.00
C VAL A 366 -26.95 -15.10 8.85
N SER A 367 -28.26 -15.34 8.68
CA SER A 367 -28.80 -16.13 7.57
C SER A 367 -28.42 -15.57 6.20
N ARG A 368 -28.31 -14.24 6.05
CA ARG A 368 -27.86 -13.60 4.81
C ARG A 368 -26.38 -13.84 4.54
N PHE A 369 -25.53 -13.77 5.57
CA PHE A 369 -24.11 -14.10 5.44
C PHE A 369 -23.91 -15.56 5.07
N ARG A 370 -24.60 -16.48 5.74
CA ARG A 370 -24.57 -17.92 5.42
C ARG A 370 -25.02 -18.19 3.99
N SER A 371 -26.11 -17.55 3.56
CA SER A 371 -26.66 -17.71 2.20
C SER A 371 -25.70 -17.17 1.13
N LEU A 372 -25.09 -16.00 1.37
CA LEU A 372 -24.08 -15.44 0.48
C LEU A 372 -22.84 -16.33 0.40
N THR A 373 -22.35 -16.80 1.54
CA THR A 373 -21.21 -17.72 1.63
C THR A 373 -21.46 -18.99 0.84
N ALA A 374 -22.58 -19.67 1.07
CA ALA A 374 -22.94 -20.90 0.34
C ALA A 374 -22.97 -20.63 -1.17
N ARG A 375 -23.68 -19.59 -1.60
CA ARG A 375 -23.84 -19.23 -3.01
C ARG A 375 -22.52 -18.96 -3.74
N LEU A 376 -21.56 -18.32 -3.09
CA LEU A 376 -20.26 -18.00 -3.68
C LEU A 376 -19.27 -19.16 -3.55
N HIS A 377 -19.33 -19.93 -2.47
CA HIS A 377 -18.45 -21.07 -2.23
C HIS A 377 -18.78 -22.26 -3.14
N GLU A 378 -20.05 -22.51 -3.43
CA GLU A 378 -20.51 -23.60 -4.31
C GLU A 378 -20.14 -23.41 -5.78
N LYS A 379 -19.61 -22.23 -6.17
CA LYS A 379 -19.09 -22.02 -7.51
C LYS A 379 -17.84 -22.87 -7.73
N LYS A 380 -17.71 -23.46 -8.92
CA LYS A 380 -16.55 -24.26 -9.29
C LYS A 380 -15.25 -23.47 -9.09
N ASP A 381 -14.27 -24.09 -8.45
CA ASP A 381 -12.93 -23.54 -8.17
C ASP A 381 -12.97 -22.19 -7.41
N SER A 382 -14.00 -21.98 -6.58
CA SER A 382 -14.17 -20.73 -5.83
C SER A 382 -13.09 -20.55 -4.76
N GLY A 383 -12.40 -19.41 -4.81
CA GLY A 383 -11.52 -18.92 -3.77
C GLY A 383 -12.24 -18.26 -2.60
N PHE A 384 -13.58 -18.19 -2.64
CA PHE A 384 -14.39 -17.53 -1.62
C PHE A 384 -14.68 -18.43 -0.43
N ARG A 385 -14.50 -17.90 0.78
CA ARG A 385 -14.89 -18.54 2.04
C ARG A 385 -15.54 -17.53 2.98
N GLY A 386 -16.47 -18.01 3.79
CA GLY A 386 -17.06 -17.29 4.91
C GLY A 386 -16.67 -17.95 6.22
N ILE A 387 -16.27 -17.15 7.22
CA ILE A 387 -16.00 -17.59 8.59
C ILE A 387 -16.94 -16.83 9.51
N GLU A 388 -17.76 -17.61 10.20
CA GLU A 388 -18.64 -17.14 11.26
C GLU A 388 -17.89 -17.21 12.60
N ILE A 389 -18.02 -16.16 13.42
CA ILE A 389 -17.49 -16.11 14.77
C ILE A 389 -18.67 -16.02 15.74
N GLU A 390 -18.81 -17.04 16.57
CA GLU A 390 -19.88 -17.15 17.57
C GLU A 390 -19.79 -15.99 18.57
N THR A 391 -20.96 -15.50 19.01
CA THR A 391 -21.17 -14.35 19.90
C THR A 391 -20.71 -13.00 19.36
N ALA A 392 -20.13 -12.94 18.17
CA ALA A 392 -19.61 -11.67 17.65
C ALA A 392 -20.76 -10.79 17.15
N GLY A 393 -20.79 -9.55 17.64
CA GLY A 393 -21.63 -8.51 17.10
C GLY A 393 -20.95 -7.79 15.93
N HIS A 394 -21.65 -6.82 15.35
CA HIS A 394 -21.11 -6.03 14.24
C HIS A 394 -19.85 -5.23 14.62
N PHE A 395 -19.80 -4.73 15.86
CA PHE A 395 -18.75 -3.85 16.36
C PHE A 395 -17.53 -4.58 16.93
N TRP A 396 -17.58 -5.91 17.04
CA TRP A 396 -16.47 -6.74 17.54
C TRP A 396 -16.00 -6.35 18.96
N ILE A 397 -16.93 -5.93 19.82
CA ILE A 397 -16.65 -5.46 21.19
C ILE A 397 -16.81 -6.57 22.24
N GLU A 398 -17.42 -7.68 21.86
CA GLU A 398 -17.71 -8.79 22.77
C GLU A 398 -16.40 -9.44 23.28
N PRO A 399 -16.40 -10.03 24.48
CA PRO A 399 -15.20 -10.59 25.07
C PRO A 399 -14.49 -11.61 24.14
N GLY A 400 -13.26 -11.29 23.73
CA GLY A 400 -12.41 -12.19 22.96
C GLY A 400 -12.67 -12.24 21.45
N VAL A 401 -13.80 -11.76 20.94
CA VAL A 401 -14.16 -11.88 19.51
C VAL A 401 -13.21 -11.11 18.60
N LEU A 402 -12.71 -9.95 19.04
CA LEU A 402 -11.70 -9.19 18.30
C LEU A 402 -10.40 -9.98 18.12
N ASN A 403 -9.99 -10.75 19.13
CA ASN A 403 -8.78 -11.58 19.05
C ASN A 403 -9.01 -12.78 18.11
N GLN A 404 -10.17 -13.43 18.20
CA GLN A 404 -10.53 -14.51 17.27
C GLN A 404 -10.53 -14.02 15.81
N MET A 405 -11.13 -12.85 15.55
CA MET A 405 -11.12 -12.23 14.23
C MET A 405 -9.70 -11.93 13.76
N ARG A 406 -8.83 -11.38 14.63
CA ARG A 406 -7.41 -11.16 14.30
C ARG A 406 -6.68 -12.46 13.96
N ASP A 407 -6.98 -13.56 14.63
CA ASP A 407 -6.36 -14.86 14.34
C ASP A 407 -6.82 -15.41 12.99
N VAL A 408 -8.11 -15.27 12.66
CA VAL A 408 -8.66 -15.59 11.34
C VAL A 408 -7.96 -14.76 10.25
N VAL A 409 -7.86 -13.43 10.43
CA VAL A 409 -7.14 -12.53 9.50
C VAL A 409 -5.67 -12.95 9.36
N GLY A 410 -5.03 -13.32 10.46
CA GLY A 410 -3.64 -13.77 10.48
C GLY A 410 -3.41 -15.07 9.72
N ARG A 411 -4.33 -16.04 9.83
CA ARG A 411 -4.29 -17.30 9.08
C ARG A 411 -4.51 -17.05 7.59
N PHE A 412 -5.52 -16.26 7.24
CA PHE A 412 -5.79 -15.90 5.85
C PHE A 412 -4.60 -15.18 5.21
N ALA A 413 -3.97 -14.26 5.92
CA ALA A 413 -2.76 -13.58 5.46
C ALA A 413 -1.62 -14.57 5.15
N VAL A 414 -1.41 -15.60 5.99
CA VAL A 414 -0.39 -16.63 5.75
C VAL A 414 -0.75 -17.48 4.51
N GLU A 415 -2.02 -17.89 4.39
CA GLU A 415 -2.50 -18.67 3.26
C GLU A 415 -2.31 -17.93 1.93
N VAL A 416 -2.71 -16.65 1.86
CA VAL A 416 -2.53 -15.87 0.62
C VAL A 416 -1.05 -15.62 0.31
N LEU A 417 -0.17 -15.53 1.31
CA LEU A 417 1.27 -15.39 1.08
C LEU A 417 1.92 -16.69 0.58
N ALA A 418 1.39 -17.84 0.96
CA ALA A 418 1.92 -19.15 0.58
C ALA A 418 1.67 -19.52 -0.90
N GLY A 419 0.61 -18.96 -1.51
CA GLY A 419 0.24 -19.23 -2.90
C GLY A 419 -1.16 -19.77 -2.99
#